data_AF-A0A392VFA1-F1
#
_entry.id   AF-A0A392VFA1-F1
#
_cell.length_a   1.000
_cell.length_b   1.000
_cell.length_c   1.000
_cell.angle_alpha   90.00
_cell.angle_beta   90.00
_cell.angle_gamma   90.00
#
_symmetry.space_group_name_H-M   'P 1'
#
loop_
_entity.id
_entity.type
_entity.pdbx_description
1 polymer ?
#
loop_
_entity_poly.entity_id
_entity_poly.type
_entity_poly.pdbx_seq_one_letter_code
_entity_poly.pdbx_strand_id
1 'polypeptide(L)' 'TWARFKREFLTKYFPADERNRKVIKFIELKQGGMPVSEYAAKYEELCRFARHYNTMEAEEDKCVKFENGLRP' A
#
# COMPACT_ATOMS: atom_id res chain seq x y z
N THR A 1 19.91 -1.14 16.67
CA THR A 1 19.98 -0.54 15.31
C THR A 1 18.60 -0.03 14.92
N TRP A 2 18.54 0.95 14.01
CA TRP A 2 17.27 1.48 13.49
C TRP A 2 16.36 0.39 12.90
N ALA A 3 16.96 -0.61 12.24
CA ALA A 3 16.22 -1.76 11.71
C ALA A 3 15.51 -2.59 12.79
N ARG A 4 16.16 -2.82 13.94
CA ARG A 4 15.56 -3.55 15.07
C ARG A 4 14.42 -2.75 15.69
N PHE A 5 14.60 -1.45 15.92
CA PHE A 5 13.55 -0.58 16.44
C PHE A 5 12.30 -0.59 15.55
N LYS A 6 12.45 -0.39 14.24
CA LYS A 6 11.32 -0.41 13.30
C LYS A 6 10.55 -1.72 13.34
N ARG A 7 11.25 -2.86 13.40
CA ARG A 7 10.61 -4.18 13.51
C ARG A 7 9.82 -4.31 14.80
N GLU A 8 10.41 -4.02 15.95
CA GLU A 8 9.72 -4.15 17.24
C GLU A 8 8.54 -3.17 17.36
N PHE A 9 8.72 -1.92 16.92
CA PHE A 9 7.68 -0.90 16.89
C PHE A 9 6.49 -1.31 16.01
N LEU A 10 6.76 -1.74 14.77
CA LEU A 10 5.71 -2.18 13.85
C LEU A 10 5.02 -3.44 14.38
N THR A 11 5.73 -4.40 14.96
CA THR A 11 5.09 -5.58 15.55
C THR A 11 4.16 -5.22 16.72
N LYS A 12 4.56 -4.28 17.58
CA LYS A 12 3.78 -3.88 18.77
C LYS A 12 2.56 -3.02 18.43
N TYR A 13 2.71 -2.07 17.52
CA TYR A 13 1.67 -1.07 17.22
C TYR A 13 0.91 -1.33 15.92
N PHE A 14 1.46 -2.18 15.03
CA PHE A 14 0.83 -2.60 13.78
C PHE A 14 0.89 -4.13 13.66
N PRO A 15 0.02 -4.85 14.41
CA PRO A 15 -0.06 -6.30 14.36
C PRO A 15 -0.11 -6.83 12.93
N ALA A 16 0.33 -8.08 12.73
CA ALA A 16 0.31 -8.69 11.40
C ALA A 16 -1.06 -8.58 10.73
N ASP A 17 -2.14 -8.71 11.50
CA ASP A 17 -3.52 -8.59 11.02
C ASP A 17 -3.86 -7.20 10.49
N GLU A 18 -3.43 -6.14 11.17
CA GLU A 18 -3.62 -4.76 10.72
C GLU A 18 -2.86 -4.47 9.42
N ARG A 19 -1.62 -4.99 9.31
CA ARG A 19 -0.84 -4.89 8.07
C ARG A 19 -1.49 -5.68 6.94
N ASN A 20 -1.95 -6.89 7.21
CA ASN A 20 -2.64 -7.73 6.23
C ASN A 20 -3.93 -7.06 5.75
N ARG A 21 -4.69 -6.43 6.65
CA ARG A 21 -5.88 -5.65 6.30
C ARG A 21 -5.55 -4.46 5.40
N LYS A 22 -4.45 -3.75 5.65
CA LYS A 22 -3.97 -2.66 4.77
C LYS A 22 -3.54 -3.19 3.40
N VAL A 23 -2.90 -4.36 3.33
CA VAL A 23 -2.55 -5.02 2.06
C VAL A 23 -3.79 -5.45 1.28
N ILE A 24 -4.80 -6.05 1.92
CA ILE A 24 -6.07 -6.40 1.27
C ILE A 24 -6.74 -5.14 0.72
N LYS A 25 -6.84 -4.07 1.53
CA LYS A 25 -7.36 -2.77 1.08
C LYS A 25 -6.58 -2.20 -0.11
N PHE A 26 -5.26 -2.40 -0.16
CA PHE A 26 -4.44 -1.98 -1.31
C PHE A 26 -4.75 -2.80 -2.56
N ILE A 27 -4.89 -4.12 -2.42
CA ILE A 27 -5.18 -5.02 -3.53
C ILE A 27 -6.53 -4.68 -4.15
N GLU A 28 -7.55 -4.43 -3.32
CA GLU A 28 -8.92 -4.12 -3.72
C GLU A 28 -9.17 -2.64 -4.03
N LEU A 29 -8.16 -1.77 -3.88
CA LEU A 29 -8.33 -0.33 -4.09
C LEU A 29 -8.72 -0.05 -5.54
N LYS A 30 -9.88 0.60 -5.71
CA LYS A 30 -10.39 1.13 -6.96
C LYS A 30 -10.75 2.60 -6.76
N GLN A 31 -10.64 3.41 -7.82
CA GLN A 31 -11.06 4.81 -7.76
C GLN A 31 -12.54 4.95 -7.39
N GLY A 32 -13.42 4.18 -8.05
CA GLY A 32 -14.86 4.31 -7.87
C GLY A 32 -15.33 5.75 -8.12
N GLY A 33 -16.13 6.29 -7.19
CA GLY A 33 -16.61 7.68 -7.23
C GLY A 33 -15.63 8.73 -6.69
N MET A 34 -14.43 8.33 -6.24
CA MET A 34 -13.47 9.27 -5.66
C MET A 34 -12.84 10.18 -6.73
N PRO A 35 -12.53 11.44 -6.39
CA PRO A 35 -11.60 12.23 -7.17
C PRO A 35 -10.27 11.49 -7.34
N VAL A 36 -9.63 11.65 -8.50
CA VAL A 36 -8.33 11.01 -8.79
C VAL A 36 -7.28 11.38 -7.73
N SER A 37 -7.32 12.60 -7.20
CA SER A 37 -6.44 13.05 -6.12
C SER A 37 -6.62 12.29 -4.82
N GLU A 38 -7.86 11.98 -4.42
CA GLU A 38 -8.15 11.20 -3.22
C GLU A 38 -7.76 9.73 -3.40
N TYR A 39 -8.01 9.17 -4.59
CA TYR A 39 -7.54 7.83 -4.95
C TYR A 39 -6.01 7.75 -4.89
N ALA A 40 -5.30 8.74 -5.43
CA ALA A 40 -3.85 8.78 -5.41
C ALA A 40 -3.27 8.85 -4.00
N ALA A 41 -3.84 9.69 -3.13
CA ALA A 41 -3.42 9.75 -1.74
C ALA A 41 -3.62 8.40 -1.01
N LYS A 42 -4.76 7.72 -1.23
CA LYS A 42 -5.01 6.37 -0.66
C LYS A 42 -4.06 5.31 -1.23
N TYR A 43 -3.76 5.40 -2.52
CA TYR A 43 -2.82 4.49 -3.17
C TYR A 43 -1.43 4.58 -2.54
N GLU A 44 -0.89 5.80 -2.39
CA GLU A 44 0.41 6.01 -1.76
C GLU A 44 0.45 5.60 -0.29
N GLU A 45 -0.61 5.87 0.47
CA GLU A 45 -0.72 5.45 1.87
C GLU A 45 -0.62 3.93 1.99
N LEU A 46 -1.41 3.21 1.18
CA LEU A 46 -1.56 1.77 1.25
C LEU A 46 -0.37 1.01 0.62
N CYS A 47 0.26 1.58 -0.41
CA CYS A 47 1.44 1.00 -1.08
C CYS A 47 2.60 0.77 -0.08
N ARG A 48 2.75 1.63 0.94
CA ARG A 48 3.78 1.50 1.99
C ARG A 48 3.67 0.21 2.80
N PHE A 49 2.47 -0.39 2.86
CA PHE A 49 2.22 -1.65 3.58
C PHE A 49 2.42 -2.88 2.68
N ALA A 50 2.39 -2.69 1.36
CA ALA A 50 2.57 -3.77 0.39
C ALA A 50 4.06 -3.98 0.10
N ARG A 51 4.74 -4.75 0.96
CA ARG A 51 6.20 -5.01 0.86
C ARG A 51 6.65 -5.51 -0.51
N HIS A 52 5.79 -6.25 -1.23
CA HIS A 52 6.06 -6.76 -2.57
C HIS A 52 6.13 -5.69 -3.65
N TYR A 53 5.49 -4.54 -3.43
CA TYR A 53 5.54 -3.40 -4.34
C TYR A 53 6.65 -2.41 -3.97
N ASN A 54 7.26 -2.49 -2.80
CA ASN A 54 8.28 -1.50 -2.36
C ASN A 54 9.72 -1.84 -2.82
N THR A 55 9.87 -2.60 -3.89
CA THR A 55 11.17 -2.89 -4.53
C THR A 55 11.34 -2.02 -5.78
N MET A 56 12.59 -1.71 -6.16
CA MET A 56 12.86 -0.93 -7.37
C MET A 56 12.36 -1.61 -8.64
N GLU A 57 12.33 -2.95 -8.65
CA GLU A 57 11.83 -3.75 -9.77
C GLU A 57 10.30 -3.69 -9.90
N ALA A 58 9.58 -3.35 -8.82
CA ALA A 58 8.12 -3.31 -8.81
C ALA A 58 7.56 -1.90 -9.11
N GLU A 59 8.39 -0.92 -9.48
CA GLU A 59 7.92 0.42 -9.82
C GLU A 59 7.00 0.41 -11.06
N GLU A 60 7.31 -0.39 -12.09
CA GLU A 60 6.43 -0.57 -13.24
C GLU A 60 5.10 -1.24 -12.83
N ASP A 61 5.15 -2.26 -11.98
CA ASP A 61 3.96 -2.92 -11.43
C ASP A 61 3.08 -1.96 -10.61
N LYS A 62 3.67 -0.96 -9.95
CA LYS A 62 2.91 0.10 -9.26
C LYS A 62 2.16 0.99 -10.24
N CYS A 63 2.78 1.39 -11.34
CA CYS A 63 2.11 2.21 -12.37
C CYS A 63 0.95 1.43 -12.97
N VAL A 64 1.18 0.17 -13.38
CA VAL A 64 0.15 -0.71 -13.94
C VAL A 64 -1.00 -0.92 -12.94
N LYS A 65 -0.71 -1.15 -11.66
CA LYS A 65 -1.76 -1.30 -10.65
C LYS A 65 -2.52 0.01 -10.39
N PHE A 66 -1.82 1.15 -10.39
CA PHE A 66 -2.45 2.45 -10.25
C PHE A 66 -3.44 2.71 -11.39
N GLU A 67 -3.01 2.50 -12.63
CA GLU A 67 -3.82 2.64 -13.85
C GLU A 67 -5.00 1.65 -13.87
N ASN A 68 -4.77 0.39 -13.50
CA ASN A 68 -5.85 -0.61 -13.43
C ASN A 68 -6.91 -0.28 -12.36
N GLY A 69 -6.54 0.49 -11.33
CA GLY A 69 -7.49 0.99 -10.34
C GLY A 69 -8.06 2.37 -10.69
N LEU A 70 -7.46 3.12 -11.63
CA LEU A 70 -8.02 4.31 -12.26
C LEU A 70 -9.17 3.88 -13.18
N ARG A 71 -10.32 3.68 -12.55
CA ARG A 71 -11.58 3.19 -13.14
C ARG A 71 -11.50 1.78 -13.72
N PRO A 72 -12.01 0.81 -12.95
CA PRO A 72 -13.06 -0.10 -13.42
C PRO A 72 -14.44 0.51 -13.15
#